data_AF-A0A2D6S460-F1
#
_entry.id   AF-A0A2D6S460-F1
#
_cell.length_a   1.000
_cell.length_b   1.000
_cell.length_c   1.000
_cell.angle_alpha   90.00
_cell.angle_beta   90.00
_cell.angle_gamma   90.00
#
_symmetry.space_group_name_H-M   'P 1'
#
loop_
_entity.id
_entity.type
_entity.pdbx_description
1 polymer ?
#
loop_
_entity_poly.entity_id
_entity_poly.type
_entity_poly.pdbx_seq_one_letter_code
_entity_poly.pdbx_strand_id
1 'polypeptide(L)'
;MSKSSLESVLNLCIAFIASTIILISCGEDEVGKSGIDMSNTSPVIDDFVAPTEANAGEEVTLKVASHDQEGDVLTYTWEVSGGKLSARDQETVVWIPPQEPRQLFGRFLEKTIVVTVTVSDKISNPVYRSRQVKVRLLNRIEPSEFVAGIMLGYPLSRVQMLYGEASVDKKTDMWLEGANGEFRKQFLEDNKAKFFAYEDLGIYLAVAGGTNVVIAVDIELPNKSKTERGFGLGSSFNQISSELGPADKIFQWKDNMWHYYEKKKIHILYDNNSIAQRIGVL
;
A
#
# COMPACT_ATOMS: atom_id res chain seq x y z
N MET A 1 32.67 -5.36 48.33
CA MET A 1 32.13 -3.99 48.08
C MET A 1 32.38 -3.70 46.61
N SER A 2 31.44 -3.33 45.75
CA SER A 2 30.08 -2.81 45.91
C SER A 2 29.17 -3.41 44.80
N LYS A 3 27.90 -3.65 45.15
CA LYS A 3 26.80 -3.89 44.21
C LYS A 3 26.30 -2.50 43.77
N SER A 4 26.37 -2.15 42.49
CA SER A 4 25.66 -0.99 41.94
C SER A 4 24.41 -1.48 41.20
N SER A 5 23.32 -1.56 41.93
CA SER A 5 21.99 -1.90 41.46
C SER A 5 21.45 -0.87 40.46
N LEU A 6 20.99 -1.37 39.32
CA LEU A 6 19.68 -1.03 38.72
C LEU A 6 19.26 0.46 38.79
N GLU A 7 19.86 1.31 37.96
CA GLU A 7 19.26 2.59 37.59
C GLU A 7 19.18 2.69 36.07
N SER A 8 17.98 2.47 35.54
CA SER A 8 17.60 2.91 34.20
C SER A 8 16.14 3.32 34.26
N VAL A 9 15.91 4.54 33.76
CA VAL A 9 14.62 5.11 33.35
C VAL A 9 13.75 5.67 34.48
N LEU A 10 14.00 6.92 34.86
CA LEU A 10 12.92 7.91 35.04
C LEU A 10 13.48 9.32 35.16
N ASN A 11 13.11 10.21 34.23
CA ASN A 11 12.93 11.67 34.36
C ASN A 11 13.25 12.37 33.04
N LEU A 12 12.26 13.06 32.44
CA LEU A 12 12.25 14.53 32.45
C LEU A 12 10.89 15.12 31.99
N CYS A 13 10.21 15.76 32.94
CA CYS A 13 9.47 17.04 32.93
C CYS A 13 8.47 17.33 31.78
N ILE A 14 7.26 17.84 32.05
CA ILE A 14 6.99 19.12 32.73
C ILE A 14 5.69 19.07 33.55
N ALA A 15 5.77 19.59 34.77
CA ALA A 15 4.68 19.87 35.68
C ALA A 15 4.17 21.31 35.51
N PHE A 16 2.88 21.55 35.76
CA PHE A 16 2.41 22.76 36.43
C PHE A 16 1.24 22.40 37.36
N ILE A 17 1.44 22.62 38.65
CA ILE A 17 0.45 22.55 39.72
C ILE A 17 0.09 23.99 40.07
N ALA A 18 -1.20 24.30 40.23
CA ALA A 18 -1.65 25.41 41.07
C ALA A 18 -2.93 24.99 41.81
N SER A 19 -2.87 25.12 43.13
CA SER A 19 -3.88 24.72 44.11
C SER A 19 -4.97 25.79 44.30
N THR A 20 -6.20 25.30 44.46
CA THR A 20 -7.35 25.81 45.26
C THR A 20 -7.83 27.25 45.15
N ILE A 21 -9.08 27.41 44.69
CA ILE A 21 -10.07 28.33 45.28
C ILE A 21 -11.38 27.54 45.46
N ILE A 22 -11.82 27.41 46.71
CA ILE A 22 -13.19 27.03 47.07
C ILE A 22 -14.01 28.32 47.01
N LEU A 23 -14.94 28.41 46.07
CA LEU A 23 -16.08 29.32 46.15
C LEU A 23 -17.34 28.44 46.25
N ILE A 24 -18.01 28.56 47.40
CA ILE A 24 -19.35 28.05 47.61
C ILE A 24 -20.26 28.87 46.67
N SER A 25 -20.68 28.23 45.58
CA SER A 25 -21.84 28.66 44.81
C SER A 25 -22.94 27.65 45.11
N CYS A 26 -23.96 28.09 45.85
CA CYS A 26 -25.23 27.40 45.96
C CYS A 26 -25.87 27.41 44.57
N GLY A 27 -25.94 26.25 43.92
CA GLY A 27 -26.53 26.07 42.60
C GLY A 27 -26.90 24.60 42.46
N GLU A 28 -28.17 24.38 42.12
CA GLU A 28 -28.92 23.12 42.14
C GLU A 28 -28.12 21.86 41.79
N ASP A 29 -28.36 20.80 42.57
CA ASP A 29 -27.88 19.45 42.35
C ASP A 29 -28.40 18.89 41.02
N GLU A 30 -27.72 19.19 39.91
CA GLU A 30 -27.76 18.34 38.73
C GLU A 30 -26.94 17.09 39.07
N VAL A 31 -27.60 16.12 39.72
CA VAL A 31 -27.11 14.76 39.84
C VAL A 31 -26.68 14.33 38.46
N GLY A 32 -25.37 14.16 38.26
CA GLY A 32 -24.81 13.56 37.06
C GLY A 32 -25.41 12.16 36.90
N LYS A 33 -26.52 12.08 36.15
CA LYS A 33 -26.98 10.84 35.55
C LYS A 33 -25.79 10.37 34.72
N SER A 34 -25.27 9.19 35.03
CA SER A 34 -24.55 8.41 34.03
C SER A 34 -25.41 8.45 32.77
N GLY A 35 -24.94 9.10 31.70
CA GLY A 35 -25.73 9.49 30.52
C GLY A 35 -26.21 8.32 29.66
N ILE A 36 -26.33 7.13 30.25
CA ILE A 36 -26.84 5.91 29.67
C ILE A 36 -28.15 5.59 30.37
N ASP A 37 -29.26 5.65 29.65
CA ASP A 37 -30.55 5.16 30.13
C ASP A 37 -30.64 3.66 29.87
N MET A 38 -30.55 2.85 30.93
CA MET A 38 -30.64 1.39 30.84
C MET A 38 -32.05 0.88 30.47
N SER A 39 -33.04 1.76 30.38
CA SER A 39 -34.37 1.42 29.87
C SER A 39 -34.50 1.57 28.35
N ASN A 40 -33.62 2.32 27.69
CA ASN A 40 -33.58 2.40 26.24
C ASN A 40 -32.88 1.18 25.63
N THR A 41 -33.41 0.69 24.52
CA THR A 41 -32.79 -0.44 23.82
C THR A 41 -31.56 0.05 23.06
N SER A 42 -30.47 -0.72 23.07
CA SER A 42 -29.32 -0.41 22.22
C SER A 42 -29.65 -0.58 20.74
N PRO A 43 -29.10 0.28 19.86
CA PRO A 43 -29.31 0.14 18.44
C PRO A 43 -28.80 -1.21 17.91
N VAL A 44 -29.37 -1.66 16.81
CA VAL A 44 -29.05 -2.94 16.18
C VAL A 44 -28.35 -2.68 14.85
N ILE A 45 -27.18 -3.32 14.64
CA ILE A 45 -26.53 -3.36 13.34
C ILE A 45 -27.06 -4.58 12.57
N ASP A 46 -27.84 -4.31 11.53
CA ASP A 46 -28.44 -5.30 10.64
C ASP A 46 -27.43 -5.84 9.63
N ASP A 47 -26.61 -4.96 9.07
CA ASP A 47 -25.60 -5.32 8.09
C ASP A 47 -24.32 -4.48 8.25
N PHE A 48 -23.18 -5.11 7.94
CA PHE A 48 -21.86 -4.49 7.99
C PHE A 48 -21.02 -4.97 6.83
N VAL A 49 -20.90 -4.10 5.83
CA VAL A 49 -20.17 -4.35 4.59
C VAL A 49 -18.75 -3.80 4.75
N ALA A 50 -17.81 -4.72 4.96
CA ALA A 50 -16.38 -4.49 4.91
C ALA A 50 -15.70 -5.74 4.32
N PRO A 51 -14.75 -5.61 3.37
CA PRO A 51 -14.15 -6.74 2.71
C PRO A 51 -13.18 -7.50 3.63
N THR A 52 -12.84 -8.72 3.28
CA THR A 52 -11.79 -9.50 3.97
C THR A 52 -10.39 -9.18 3.43
N GLU A 53 -10.30 -8.71 2.19
CA GLU A 53 -9.06 -8.34 1.52
C GLU A 53 -9.24 -7.03 0.73
N ALA A 54 -8.18 -6.25 0.63
CA ALA A 54 -8.13 -5.04 -0.18
C ALA A 54 -6.71 -4.79 -0.69
N ASN A 55 -6.54 -4.04 -1.78
CA ASN A 55 -5.25 -3.57 -2.26
C ASN A 55 -4.92 -2.21 -1.66
N ALA A 56 -3.65 -1.97 -1.37
CA ALA A 56 -3.17 -0.67 -0.93
C ALA A 56 -3.57 0.43 -1.93
N GLY A 57 -4.17 1.51 -1.43
CA GLY A 57 -4.48 2.68 -2.24
C GLY A 57 -5.73 2.59 -3.12
N GLU A 58 -6.43 1.46 -3.17
CA GLU A 58 -7.71 1.39 -3.88
C GLU A 58 -8.84 2.05 -3.08
N GLU A 59 -9.91 2.45 -3.75
CA GLU A 59 -11.11 2.94 -3.07
C GLU A 59 -12.01 1.77 -2.66
N VAL A 60 -12.23 1.63 -1.35
CA VAL A 60 -13.09 0.59 -0.77
C VAL A 60 -14.34 1.25 -0.20
N THR A 61 -15.52 0.86 -0.66
CA THR A 61 -16.78 1.31 -0.07
C THR A 61 -17.09 0.49 1.17
N LEU A 62 -17.25 1.16 2.32
CA LEU A 62 -17.69 0.59 3.58
C LEU A 62 -19.13 1.04 3.85
N LYS A 63 -19.96 0.13 4.37
CA LYS A 63 -21.36 0.44 4.68
C LYS A 63 -21.81 -0.23 5.96
N VAL A 64 -22.65 0.46 6.72
CA VAL A 64 -23.43 -0.10 7.82
C VAL A 64 -24.92 0.11 7.56
N ALA A 65 -25.74 -0.86 7.91
CA ALA A 65 -27.19 -0.71 8.04
C ALA A 65 -27.55 -1.01 9.49
N SER A 66 -28.35 -0.13 10.10
CA SER A 66 -28.76 -0.25 11.48
C SER A 66 -30.13 0.36 11.71
N HIS A 67 -30.80 -0.12 12.75
CA HIS A 67 -32.04 0.46 13.22
C HIS A 67 -32.04 0.62 14.74
N ASP A 68 -32.94 1.47 15.19
CA ASP A 68 -33.28 1.66 16.59
C ASP A 68 -34.75 1.23 16.81
N GLN A 69 -35.05 0.57 17.92
CA GLN A 69 -36.39 0.03 18.16
C GLN A 69 -37.38 1.14 18.54
N GLU A 70 -36.92 2.14 19.27
CA GLU A 70 -37.67 3.31 19.73
C GLU A 70 -37.72 4.41 18.66
N GLY A 71 -36.90 4.28 17.61
CA GLY A 71 -36.83 5.21 16.49
C GLY A 71 -35.91 6.40 16.75
N ASP A 72 -34.99 6.25 17.71
CA ASP A 72 -34.01 7.27 18.05
C ASP A 72 -33.04 7.56 16.89
N VAL A 73 -32.56 8.80 16.84
CA VAL A 73 -31.64 9.22 15.79
C VAL A 73 -30.27 8.58 16.01
N LEU A 74 -29.80 7.84 15.01
CA LEU A 74 -28.52 7.17 15.06
C LEU A 74 -27.37 8.05 14.58
N THR A 75 -26.24 7.90 15.26
CA THR A 75 -24.96 8.50 14.90
C THR A 75 -23.94 7.40 14.64
N TYR A 76 -23.07 7.64 13.66
CA TYR A 76 -22.07 6.70 13.19
C TYR A 76 -20.67 7.20 13.52
N THR A 77 -19.76 6.30 13.83
CA THR A 77 -18.34 6.62 13.98
C THR A 77 -17.48 5.52 13.40
N TRP A 78 -16.79 5.83 12.30
CA TRP A 78 -15.86 4.94 11.63
C TRP A 78 -14.43 5.17 12.10
N GLU A 79 -13.73 4.08 12.38
CA GLU A 79 -12.31 4.05 12.72
C GLU A 79 -11.58 3.00 11.89
N VAL A 80 -10.37 3.37 11.44
CA VAL A 80 -9.47 2.44 10.74
C VAL A 80 -8.08 2.50 11.38
N SER A 81 -7.45 1.35 11.60
CA SER A 81 -6.08 1.29 12.14
C SER A 81 -5.01 1.71 11.13
N GLY A 82 -5.39 1.96 9.87
CA GLY A 82 -4.53 2.53 8.84
C GLY A 82 -5.30 2.91 7.58
N GLY A 83 -4.71 3.82 6.79
CA GLY A 83 -5.35 4.37 5.59
C GLY A 83 -6.13 5.66 5.88
N LYS A 84 -6.95 6.08 4.91
CA LYS A 84 -7.73 7.33 4.97
C LYS A 84 -9.21 7.04 4.73
N LEU A 85 -10.07 7.65 5.53
CA LEU A 85 -11.52 7.65 5.32
C LEU A 85 -11.96 8.96 4.64
N SER A 86 -12.98 8.90 3.80
CA SER A 86 -13.62 10.07 3.18
C SER A 86 -14.44 10.89 4.19
N ALA A 87 -15.11 10.21 5.12
CA ALA A 87 -15.90 10.75 6.22
C ALA A 87 -15.87 9.75 7.39
N ARG A 88 -16.37 10.15 8.57
CA ARG A 88 -16.40 9.27 9.75
C ARG A 88 -17.78 9.06 10.35
N ASP A 89 -18.77 9.82 9.91
CA ASP A 89 -20.05 10.03 10.56
C ASP A 89 -21.25 9.68 9.66
N GLN A 90 -21.02 8.93 8.58
CA GLN A 90 -22.02 8.53 7.61
C GLN A 90 -22.24 7.01 7.59
N GLU A 91 -23.41 6.56 7.15
CA GLU A 91 -23.72 5.14 6.96
C GLU A 91 -22.83 4.47 5.92
N THR A 92 -22.46 5.22 4.88
CA THR A 92 -21.58 4.76 3.79
C THR A 92 -20.39 5.69 3.71
N VAL A 93 -19.18 5.13 3.74
CA VAL A 93 -17.92 5.88 3.64
C VAL A 93 -16.97 5.19 2.66
N VAL A 94 -16.05 5.95 2.07
CA VAL A 94 -14.96 5.40 1.27
C VAL A 94 -13.71 5.33 2.14
N TRP A 95 -13.07 4.17 2.17
CA TRP A 95 -11.78 3.93 2.78
C TRP A 95 -10.73 3.69 1.71
N ILE A 96 -9.60 4.37 1.82
CA ILE A 96 -8.41 4.16 1.01
C ILE A 96 -7.36 3.48 1.91
N PRO A 97 -7.09 2.17 1.73
CA PRO A 97 -6.09 1.45 2.52
C PRO A 97 -4.71 2.11 2.39
N PRO A 98 -3.87 2.01 3.43
CA PRO A 98 -2.60 2.71 3.44
C PRO A 98 -1.72 2.25 2.28
N GLN A 99 -1.23 3.22 1.50
CA GLN A 99 -0.12 2.97 0.61
C GLN A 99 1.16 3.18 1.44
N GLU A 100 1.75 2.11 1.97
CA GLU A 100 2.95 2.23 2.80
C GLU A 100 4.06 2.99 2.04
N PRO A 101 4.61 4.07 2.60
CA PRO A 101 5.83 4.68 2.08
C PRO A 101 7.02 3.86 2.58
N ARG A 102 7.74 3.20 1.66
CA ARG A 102 9.00 2.45 1.89
C ARG A 102 8.99 1.49 3.09
N GLN A 103 8.89 0.18 2.84
CA GLN A 103 9.39 -0.80 3.81
C GLN A 103 10.87 -1.08 3.59
N LEU A 104 11.70 -0.53 4.48
CA LEU A 104 12.99 -1.12 4.84
C LEU A 104 12.72 -2.53 5.40
N PHE A 105 13.33 -3.54 4.77
CA PHE A 105 13.39 -4.92 5.24
C PHE A 105 12.10 -5.75 5.13
N GLY A 106 11.45 -5.69 3.97
CA GLY A 106 10.66 -6.77 3.34
C GLY A 106 10.11 -7.88 4.24
N ARG A 107 9.16 -7.56 5.13
CA ARG A 107 8.45 -8.60 5.89
C ARG A 107 6.94 -8.62 5.77
N PHE A 108 6.29 -7.65 5.14
CA PHE A 108 4.84 -7.73 4.98
C PHE A 108 4.41 -7.19 3.62
N LEU A 109 4.23 -8.08 2.63
CA LEU A 109 3.45 -7.82 1.40
C LEU A 109 1.95 -7.67 1.67
N GLU A 110 1.56 -7.88 2.93
CA GLU A 110 0.19 -7.84 3.42
C GLU A 110 0.18 -7.25 4.83
N LYS A 111 -0.68 -6.26 5.07
CA LYS A 111 -0.88 -5.63 6.37
C LYS A 111 -2.32 -5.84 6.82
N THR A 112 -2.52 -6.31 8.04
CA THR A 112 -3.88 -6.41 8.61
C THR A 112 -4.31 -5.04 9.13
N ILE A 113 -5.37 -4.49 8.55
CA ILE A 113 -6.05 -3.28 9.03
C ILE A 113 -7.34 -3.68 9.72
N VAL A 114 -7.64 -3.03 10.85
CA VAL A 114 -8.92 -3.19 11.54
C VAL A 114 -9.80 -2.02 11.15
N VAL A 115 -10.96 -2.32 10.57
CA VAL A 115 -12.03 -1.37 10.29
C VAL A 115 -13.12 -1.57 11.35
N THR A 116 -13.50 -0.51 12.06
CA THR A 116 -14.54 -0.52 13.07
C THR A 116 -15.60 0.52 12.73
N VAL A 117 -16.87 0.16 12.90
CA VAL A 117 -17.99 1.09 12.93
C VAL A 117 -18.68 0.99 14.28
N THR A 118 -18.95 2.15 14.87
CA THR A 118 -19.74 2.30 16.10
C THR A 118 -21.03 3.02 15.77
N VAL A 119 -22.16 2.49 16.24
CA VAL A 119 -23.51 3.05 16.09
C VAL A 119 -24.03 3.43 17.47
N SER A 120 -24.52 4.65 17.61
CA SER A 120 -24.98 5.21 18.89
C SER A 120 -26.22 6.06 18.70
N ASP A 121 -27.23 5.81 19.53
CA ASP A 121 -28.43 6.63 19.75
C ASP A 121 -28.18 7.81 20.72
N LYS A 122 -26.97 7.91 21.30
CA LYS A 122 -26.57 8.83 22.40
C LYS A 122 -27.32 8.64 23.73
N ILE A 123 -28.16 7.62 23.85
CA ILE A 123 -29.02 7.37 25.02
C ILE A 123 -28.61 6.08 25.70
N SER A 124 -28.35 5.02 24.94
CA SER A 124 -27.97 3.71 25.45
C SER A 124 -26.48 3.42 25.16
N ASN A 125 -26.04 2.20 25.50
CA ASN A 125 -24.69 1.77 25.14
C ASN A 125 -24.57 1.67 23.61
N PRO A 126 -23.51 2.23 23.01
CA PRO A 126 -23.30 2.09 21.58
C PRO A 126 -22.94 0.64 21.23
N VAL A 127 -23.35 0.22 20.04
CA VAL A 127 -22.94 -1.08 19.46
C VAL A 127 -21.85 -0.87 18.41
N TYR A 128 -21.00 -1.88 18.22
CA TYR A 128 -19.95 -1.81 17.21
C TYR A 128 -19.78 -3.12 16.45
N ARG A 129 -19.20 -2.99 15.25
CA ARG A 129 -18.72 -4.11 14.43
C ARG A 129 -17.32 -3.80 13.96
N SER A 130 -16.48 -4.84 13.88
CA SER A 130 -15.12 -4.74 13.37
C SER A 130 -14.84 -5.82 12.33
N ARG A 131 -14.01 -5.48 11.35
CA ARG A 131 -13.45 -6.41 10.35
C ARG A 131 -11.94 -6.27 10.32
N GLN A 132 -11.24 -7.40 10.38
CA GLN A 132 -9.85 -7.46 9.95
C GLN A 132 -9.81 -7.59 8.43
N VAL A 133 -9.20 -6.61 7.77
CA VAL A 133 -8.99 -6.57 6.33
C VAL A 133 -7.53 -6.81 6.06
N LYS A 134 -7.24 -7.84 5.27
CA LYS A 134 -5.90 -8.11 4.77
C LYS A 134 -5.61 -7.18 3.61
N VAL A 135 -4.81 -6.16 3.86
CA VAL A 135 -4.41 -5.18 2.84
C VAL A 135 -3.17 -5.71 2.13
N ARG A 136 -3.34 -6.16 0.89
CA ARG A 136 -2.22 -6.49 0.00
C ARG A 136 -1.54 -5.20 -0.39
N LEU A 137 -0.29 -5.03 0.03
CA LEU A 137 0.52 -3.94 -0.46
C LEU A 137 0.78 -4.17 -1.94
N LEU A 138 0.32 -3.25 -2.77
CA LEU A 138 0.74 -3.26 -4.17
C LEU A 138 2.20 -2.85 -4.21
N ASN A 139 2.98 -3.63 -4.93
CA ASN A 139 4.34 -3.23 -5.24
C ASN A 139 4.33 -1.88 -5.94
N ARG A 140 5.24 -0.97 -5.56
CA ARG A 140 5.39 0.30 -6.26
C ARG A 140 6.32 0.13 -7.47
N ILE A 141 6.10 0.99 -8.44
CA ILE A 141 7.11 1.37 -9.42
C ILE A 141 7.77 2.62 -8.85
N GLU A 142 8.97 2.47 -8.31
CA GLU A 142 9.82 3.60 -7.90
C GLU A 142 10.94 3.72 -8.93
N PRO A 143 10.82 4.66 -9.89
CA PRO A 143 11.85 4.84 -10.90
C PRO A 143 13.23 4.99 -10.23
N SER A 144 14.22 4.26 -10.74
CA SER A 144 15.60 4.17 -10.24
C SER A 144 15.84 3.32 -9.00
N GLU A 145 14.79 2.91 -8.28
CA GLU A 145 14.93 2.14 -7.05
C GLU A 145 14.43 0.69 -7.24
N PHE A 146 13.14 0.47 -7.52
CA PHE A 146 12.59 -0.89 -7.64
C PHE A 146 11.27 -0.94 -8.41
N VAL A 147 10.97 -2.11 -8.98
CA VAL A 147 9.67 -2.44 -9.59
C VAL A 147 9.21 -3.79 -9.05
N ALA A 148 7.90 -3.98 -8.88
CA ALA A 148 7.39 -5.20 -8.26
C ALA A 148 8.04 -5.51 -6.88
N GLY A 149 8.47 -4.51 -6.10
CA GLY A 149 9.16 -4.73 -4.83
C GLY A 149 10.56 -5.34 -4.95
N ILE A 150 11.15 -5.34 -6.15
CA ILE A 150 12.46 -5.90 -6.46
C ILE A 150 13.40 -4.78 -6.89
N MET A 151 14.51 -4.65 -6.16
CA MET A 151 15.57 -3.68 -6.43
C MET A 151 16.71 -4.34 -7.22
N LEU A 152 17.35 -3.58 -8.10
CA LEU A 152 18.58 -4.00 -8.76
C LEU A 152 19.67 -4.31 -7.72
N GLY A 153 20.42 -5.39 -7.93
CA GLY A 153 21.42 -5.89 -7.00
C GLY A 153 20.87 -6.82 -5.92
N TYR A 154 19.55 -7.06 -5.83
CA TYR A 154 19.01 -8.08 -4.93
C TYR A 154 19.51 -9.46 -5.33
N PRO A 155 19.97 -10.30 -4.39
CA PRO A 155 20.20 -11.71 -4.66
C PRO A 155 18.91 -12.38 -5.12
N LEU A 156 18.98 -13.28 -6.10
CA LEU A 156 17.82 -14.06 -6.56
C LEU A 156 17.13 -14.78 -5.40
N SER A 157 17.89 -15.30 -4.44
CA SER A 157 17.35 -15.93 -3.22
C SER A 157 16.45 -15.01 -2.41
N ARG A 158 16.75 -13.71 -2.35
CA ARG A 158 15.89 -12.74 -1.68
C ARG A 158 14.58 -12.53 -2.42
N VAL A 159 14.62 -12.55 -3.74
CA VAL A 159 13.40 -12.49 -4.56
C VAL A 159 12.57 -13.76 -4.39
N GLN A 160 13.22 -14.92 -4.34
CA GLN A 160 12.56 -16.20 -4.11
C GLN A 160 11.92 -16.30 -2.71
N MET A 161 12.50 -15.65 -1.70
CA MET A 161 11.85 -15.50 -0.39
C MET A 161 10.55 -14.67 -0.46
N LEU A 162 10.42 -13.74 -1.39
CA LEU A 162 9.24 -12.87 -1.54
C LEU A 162 8.14 -13.56 -2.36
N TYR A 163 8.53 -14.29 -3.41
CA TYR A 163 7.60 -14.76 -4.44
C TYR A 163 7.57 -16.28 -4.63
N GLY A 164 8.39 -17.03 -3.89
CA GLY A 164 8.57 -18.47 -4.09
C GLY A 164 9.63 -18.78 -5.15
N GLU A 165 9.71 -20.03 -5.59
CA GLU A 165 10.67 -20.43 -6.62
C GLU A 165 10.32 -19.81 -7.97
N ALA A 166 11.31 -19.18 -8.63
CA ALA A 166 11.13 -18.63 -9.96
C ALA A 166 11.28 -19.71 -11.04
N SER A 167 10.46 -19.63 -12.08
CA SER A 167 10.65 -20.45 -13.28
C SER A 167 11.77 -19.88 -14.15
N VAL A 168 12.42 -20.71 -14.98
CA VAL A 168 13.35 -20.21 -15.99
C VAL A 168 12.54 -19.52 -17.08
N ASP A 169 12.82 -18.25 -17.32
CA ASP A 169 12.18 -17.51 -18.41
C ASP A 169 12.82 -17.92 -19.74
N LYS A 170 11.99 -18.42 -20.65
CA LYS A 170 12.39 -18.84 -21.99
C LYS A 170 12.23 -17.73 -23.02
N LYS A 171 11.70 -16.57 -22.63
CA LYS A 171 11.48 -15.41 -23.49
C LYS A 171 12.76 -14.57 -23.62
N THR A 172 13.89 -15.17 -23.96
CA THR A 172 15.16 -14.42 -24.09
C THR A 172 15.06 -13.28 -25.11
N ASP A 173 14.31 -13.49 -26.20
CA ASP A 173 14.09 -12.46 -27.22
C ASP A 173 13.38 -11.24 -26.62
N MET A 174 12.42 -11.44 -25.70
CA MET A 174 11.66 -10.39 -25.02
C MET A 174 12.54 -9.35 -24.33
N TRP A 175 13.65 -9.79 -23.72
CA TRP A 175 14.62 -8.94 -23.03
C TRP A 175 15.53 -8.17 -23.97
N LEU A 176 15.66 -8.65 -25.20
CA LEU A 176 16.60 -8.13 -26.19
C LEU A 176 15.86 -7.48 -27.36
N GLU A 177 14.54 -7.38 -27.29
CA GLU A 177 13.68 -6.72 -28.28
C GLU A 177 14.03 -5.23 -28.34
N GLY A 178 14.50 -4.77 -29.50
CA GLY A 178 14.91 -3.37 -29.67
C GLY A 178 16.25 -3.00 -29.01
N ALA A 179 16.90 -3.92 -28.28
CA ALA A 179 18.22 -3.70 -27.72
C ALA A 179 19.25 -3.40 -28.82
N ASN A 180 20.20 -2.51 -28.56
CA ASN A 180 21.36 -2.31 -29.42
C ASN A 180 22.43 -3.39 -29.16
N GLY A 181 23.45 -3.48 -30.01
CA GLY A 181 24.50 -4.50 -29.88
C GLY A 181 25.29 -4.41 -28.57
N GLU A 182 25.50 -3.19 -28.06
CA GLU A 182 26.21 -2.94 -26.80
C GLU A 182 25.42 -3.46 -25.59
N PHE A 183 24.13 -3.17 -25.52
CA PHE A 183 23.24 -3.67 -24.48
C PHE A 183 23.15 -5.19 -24.48
N ARG A 184 23.04 -5.81 -25.67
CA ARG A 184 23.04 -7.27 -25.81
C ARG A 184 24.33 -7.88 -25.26
N LYS A 185 25.49 -7.32 -25.63
CA LYS A 185 26.79 -7.77 -25.15
C LYS A 185 26.86 -7.68 -23.62
N GLN A 186 26.46 -6.54 -23.06
CA GLN A 186 26.48 -6.33 -21.61
C GLN A 186 25.64 -7.37 -20.86
N PHE A 187 24.43 -7.67 -21.33
CA PHE A 187 23.55 -8.65 -20.67
C PHE A 187 24.03 -10.09 -20.88
N LEU A 188 24.22 -10.50 -22.12
CA LEU A 188 24.45 -11.91 -22.45
C LEU A 188 25.90 -12.34 -22.25
N GLU A 189 26.85 -11.51 -22.63
CA GLU A 189 28.28 -11.88 -22.61
C GLU A 189 28.93 -11.45 -21.30
N ASP A 190 28.84 -10.16 -20.96
CA ASP A 190 29.57 -9.61 -19.81
C ASP A 190 28.95 -10.08 -18.48
N ASN A 191 27.63 -9.99 -18.35
CA ASN A 191 26.91 -10.42 -17.14
C ASN A 191 26.54 -11.91 -17.13
N LYS A 192 26.63 -12.59 -18.28
CA LYS A 192 26.14 -13.97 -18.46
C LYS A 192 24.73 -14.14 -17.90
N ALA A 193 23.85 -13.19 -18.24
CA ALA A 193 22.54 -13.07 -17.64
C ALA A 193 21.72 -14.35 -17.81
N LYS A 194 21.02 -14.73 -16.74
CA LYS A 194 20.01 -15.79 -16.71
C LYS A 194 18.65 -15.14 -16.49
N PHE A 195 17.64 -15.64 -17.18
CA PHE A 195 16.31 -15.06 -17.14
C PHE A 195 15.36 -15.93 -16.32
N PHE A 196 14.53 -15.30 -15.50
CA PHE A 196 13.58 -15.96 -14.60
C PHE A 196 12.22 -15.27 -14.66
N ALA A 197 11.15 -16.02 -14.39
CA ALA A 197 9.79 -15.51 -14.43
C ALA A 197 8.92 -16.01 -13.27
N TYR A 198 8.08 -15.10 -12.78
CA TYR A 198 6.86 -15.39 -12.02
C TYR A 198 5.68 -15.02 -12.92
N GLU A 199 5.35 -15.91 -13.87
CA GLU A 199 4.38 -15.64 -14.94
C GLU A 199 2.99 -15.24 -14.40
N ASP A 200 2.51 -15.93 -13.37
CA ASP A 200 1.23 -15.63 -12.70
C ASP A 200 1.18 -14.24 -12.06
N LEU A 201 2.35 -13.64 -11.81
CA LEU A 201 2.50 -12.30 -11.24
C LEU A 201 2.92 -11.25 -12.28
N GLY A 202 3.21 -11.67 -13.52
CA GLY A 202 3.74 -10.84 -14.58
C GLY A 202 5.07 -10.19 -14.21
N ILE A 203 5.97 -10.92 -13.54
CA ILE A 203 7.30 -10.44 -13.15
C ILE A 203 8.36 -11.25 -13.87
N TYR A 204 9.30 -10.56 -14.52
CA TYR A 204 10.43 -11.17 -15.22
C TYR A 204 11.73 -10.56 -14.70
N LEU A 205 12.76 -11.38 -14.55
CA LEU A 205 14.08 -11.00 -14.05
C LEU A 205 15.17 -11.34 -15.03
N ALA A 206 16.14 -10.45 -15.17
CA ALA A 206 17.48 -10.80 -15.61
C ALA A 206 18.40 -10.82 -14.39
N VAL A 207 19.17 -11.90 -14.24
CA VAL A 207 20.05 -12.14 -13.10
C VAL A 207 21.46 -12.39 -13.61
N ALA A 208 22.45 -11.67 -13.09
CA ALA A 208 23.84 -11.86 -13.45
C ALA A 208 24.30 -13.28 -13.09
N GLY A 209 24.77 -14.05 -14.07
CA GLY A 209 25.03 -15.48 -13.91
C GLY A 209 26.17 -15.83 -12.95
N GLY A 210 27.11 -14.89 -12.73
CA GLY A 210 28.24 -15.07 -11.83
C GLY A 210 27.96 -14.72 -10.36
N THR A 211 27.12 -13.71 -10.11
CA THR A 211 26.83 -13.18 -8.76
C THR A 211 25.44 -13.53 -8.26
N ASN A 212 24.57 -14.04 -9.13
CA ASN A 212 23.16 -14.34 -8.86
C ASN A 212 22.38 -13.13 -8.29
N VAL A 213 22.73 -11.92 -8.71
CA VAL A 213 21.99 -10.71 -8.37
C VAL A 213 21.14 -10.24 -9.55
N VAL A 214 19.97 -9.68 -9.25
CA VAL A 214 19.06 -9.07 -10.21
C VAL A 214 19.74 -7.86 -10.86
N ILE A 215 19.75 -7.82 -12.19
CA ILE A 215 20.31 -6.73 -13.00
C ILE A 215 19.26 -6.05 -13.88
N ALA A 216 18.09 -6.67 -14.08
CA ALA A 216 16.91 -5.99 -14.56
C ALA A 216 15.64 -6.70 -14.10
N VAL A 217 14.56 -5.93 -14.05
CA VAL A 217 13.23 -6.44 -13.73
C VAL A 217 12.22 -5.79 -14.66
N ASP A 218 11.41 -6.62 -15.32
CA ASP A 218 10.31 -6.19 -16.17
C ASP A 218 8.99 -6.67 -15.57
N ILE A 219 7.95 -5.85 -15.73
CA ILE A 219 6.58 -6.20 -15.40
C ILE A 219 5.67 -6.11 -16.61
N GLU A 220 4.77 -7.08 -16.73
CA GLU A 220 3.65 -7.13 -17.67
C GLU A 220 2.36 -7.47 -16.92
N LEU A 221 1.21 -7.43 -17.59
CA LEU A 221 -0.02 -7.99 -17.01
C LEU A 221 0.22 -9.46 -16.58
N PRO A 222 -0.34 -9.91 -15.44
CA PRO A 222 -1.33 -9.25 -14.60
C PRO A 222 -0.77 -8.35 -13.49
N ASN A 223 0.51 -7.96 -13.55
CA ASN A 223 1.13 -7.12 -12.54
C ASN A 223 0.38 -5.78 -12.39
N LYS A 224 0.19 -5.33 -11.15
CA LYS A 224 -0.56 -4.11 -10.83
C LYS A 224 0.30 -3.02 -10.20
N SER A 225 1.63 -3.12 -10.32
CA SER A 225 2.50 -2.10 -9.73
C SER A 225 2.21 -0.74 -10.33
N LYS A 226 2.16 0.30 -9.49
CA LYS A 226 1.93 1.69 -9.91
C LYS A 226 2.98 2.63 -9.31
N THR A 227 3.21 3.74 -9.98
CA THR A 227 4.00 4.87 -9.48
C THR A 227 3.29 5.59 -8.33
N GLU A 228 3.91 6.62 -7.75
CA GLU A 228 3.30 7.43 -6.70
C GLU A 228 1.99 8.08 -7.14
N ARG A 229 1.92 8.52 -8.41
CA ARG A 229 0.69 9.10 -8.98
C ARG A 229 -0.29 8.05 -9.52
N GLY A 230 -0.06 6.77 -9.26
CA GLY A 230 -0.98 5.70 -9.64
C GLY A 230 -0.87 5.24 -11.10
N PHE A 231 0.21 5.60 -11.81
CA PHE A 231 0.42 5.20 -13.21
C PHE A 231 1.21 3.90 -13.32
N GLY A 232 0.96 3.12 -14.36
CA GLY A 232 1.69 1.87 -14.59
C GLY A 232 1.19 1.17 -15.84
N LEU A 233 1.17 -0.15 -15.84
CA LEU A 233 0.60 -0.93 -16.94
C LEU A 233 -0.85 -0.48 -17.22
N GLY A 234 -1.18 -0.29 -18.50
CA GLY A 234 -2.46 0.24 -18.98
C GLY A 234 -2.62 1.76 -18.90
N SER A 235 -1.67 2.50 -18.31
CA SER A 235 -1.69 3.96 -18.34
C SER A 235 -1.18 4.49 -19.69
N SER A 236 -1.75 5.62 -20.12
CA SER A 236 -1.31 6.30 -21.34
C SER A 236 0.06 6.96 -21.18
N PHE A 237 0.74 7.17 -22.30
CA PHE A 237 1.97 7.95 -22.38
C PHE A 237 1.83 9.31 -21.70
N ASN A 238 0.74 10.04 -21.95
CA ASN A 238 0.53 11.38 -21.36
C ASN A 238 0.43 11.34 -19.83
N GLN A 239 -0.25 10.32 -19.27
CA GLN A 239 -0.31 10.12 -17.82
C GLN A 239 1.08 9.89 -17.24
N ILE A 240 1.81 8.91 -17.77
CA ILE A 240 3.16 8.57 -17.28
C ILE A 240 4.14 9.73 -17.49
N SER A 241 4.12 10.38 -18.66
CA SER A 241 4.98 11.51 -18.97
C SER A 241 4.70 12.72 -18.08
N SER A 242 3.49 12.87 -17.54
CA SER A 242 3.18 13.92 -16.58
C SER A 242 3.92 13.74 -15.24
N GLU A 243 4.40 12.53 -14.94
CA GLU A 243 5.19 12.19 -13.75
C GLU A 243 6.68 12.06 -14.07
N LEU A 244 7.03 11.29 -15.11
CA LEU A 244 8.42 10.99 -15.43
C LEU A 244 9.11 12.10 -16.24
N GLY A 245 8.35 13.00 -16.86
CA GLY A 245 8.85 13.94 -17.87
C GLY A 245 9.03 13.26 -19.24
N PRO A 246 9.71 13.92 -20.19
CA PRO A 246 10.02 13.34 -21.49
C PRO A 246 11.02 12.17 -21.38
N ALA A 247 10.94 11.23 -22.31
CA ALA A 247 11.92 10.14 -22.42
C ALA A 247 13.27 10.69 -22.92
N ASP A 248 14.36 10.13 -22.41
CA ASP A 248 15.72 10.49 -22.85
C ASP A 248 16.03 9.87 -24.24
N LYS A 249 15.53 8.65 -24.48
CA LYS A 249 15.66 7.95 -25.77
C LYS A 249 14.38 7.24 -26.14
N ILE A 250 14.08 7.22 -27.44
CA ILE A 250 12.90 6.57 -28.01
C ILE A 250 13.35 5.66 -29.16
N PHE A 251 12.88 4.42 -29.15
CA PHE A 251 13.18 3.43 -30.19
C PHE A 251 11.89 2.78 -30.67
N GLN A 252 11.69 2.79 -31.99
CA GLN A 252 10.60 2.03 -32.59
C GLN A 252 10.97 0.56 -32.70
N TRP A 253 10.06 -0.31 -32.29
CA TRP A 253 10.17 -1.75 -32.48
C TRP A 253 8.84 -2.28 -32.99
N LYS A 254 8.81 -2.68 -34.28
CA LYS A 254 7.57 -3.03 -34.98
C LYS A 254 6.54 -1.90 -34.83
N ASP A 255 5.38 -2.24 -34.27
CA ASP A 255 4.21 -1.42 -33.96
C ASP A 255 4.23 -0.85 -32.53
N ASN A 256 5.35 -0.95 -31.83
CA ASN A 256 5.49 -0.48 -30.45
C ASN A 256 6.65 0.50 -30.33
N MET A 257 6.64 1.26 -29.25
CA MET A 257 7.62 2.31 -28.96
C MET A 257 8.25 2.07 -27.59
N TRP A 258 9.55 1.85 -27.58
CA TRP A 258 10.34 1.84 -26.36
C TRP A 258 10.74 3.25 -25.96
N HIS A 259 10.46 3.60 -24.72
CA HIS A 259 10.84 4.86 -24.10
C HIS A 259 11.80 4.58 -22.95
N TYR A 260 13.01 5.12 -23.01
CA TYR A 260 14.03 4.97 -21.98
C TYR A 260 14.20 6.29 -21.23
N TYR A 261 14.19 6.20 -19.91
CA TYR A 261 14.43 7.30 -18.98
C TYR A 261 15.72 6.96 -18.23
N GLU A 262 16.87 7.24 -18.85
CA GLU A 262 18.19 6.76 -18.42
C GLU A 262 18.54 7.24 -17.01
N LYS A 263 18.27 8.51 -16.71
CA LYS A 263 18.50 9.07 -15.36
C LYS A 263 17.65 8.39 -14.30
N LYS A 264 16.49 7.88 -14.70
CA LYS A 264 15.53 7.20 -13.84
C LYS A 264 15.66 5.67 -13.93
N LYS A 265 16.62 5.15 -14.70
CA LYS A 265 16.84 3.71 -14.89
C LYS A 265 15.55 2.92 -15.12
N ILE A 266 14.63 3.50 -15.89
CA ILE A 266 13.33 2.91 -16.19
C ILE A 266 13.10 2.95 -17.69
N HIS A 267 12.48 1.92 -18.21
CA HIS A 267 12.09 1.83 -19.60
C HIS A 267 10.66 1.31 -19.70
N ILE A 268 9.95 1.77 -20.73
CA ILE A 268 8.53 1.50 -20.91
C ILE A 268 8.28 1.18 -22.38
N LEU A 269 7.60 0.07 -22.63
CA LEU A 269 7.09 -0.29 -23.95
C LEU A 269 5.65 0.19 -24.06
N TYR A 270 5.40 1.08 -25.02
CA TYR A 270 4.06 1.52 -25.39
C TYR A 270 3.59 0.81 -26.66
N ASP A 271 2.31 0.46 -26.73
CA ASP A 271 1.70 0.01 -27.98
C ASP A 271 1.40 1.17 -28.95
N ASN A 272 0.87 0.85 -30.13
CA ASN A 272 0.40 1.82 -31.13
C ASN A 272 -0.64 2.83 -30.62
N ASN A 273 -1.36 2.53 -29.53
CA ASN A 273 -2.31 3.43 -28.89
C ASN A 273 -1.67 4.26 -27.76
N SER A 274 -0.35 4.20 -27.62
CA SER A 274 0.41 4.87 -26.57
C SER A 274 0.01 4.42 -25.16
N ILE A 275 -0.34 3.14 -25.00
CA ILE A 275 -0.65 2.52 -23.72
C ILE A 275 0.53 1.66 -23.25
N ALA A 276 0.92 1.81 -21.98
CA ALA A 276 2.04 1.07 -21.41
C ALA A 276 1.73 -0.43 -21.29
N GLN A 277 2.47 -1.26 -22.01
CA GLN A 277 2.35 -2.72 -22.06
C GLN A 277 3.41 -3.43 -21.22
N ARG A 278 4.59 -2.82 -21.08
CA ARG A 278 5.68 -3.30 -20.23
C ARG A 278 6.37 -2.14 -19.55
N ILE A 279 6.76 -2.32 -18.30
CA ILE A 279 7.58 -1.35 -17.55
C ILE A 279 8.70 -2.12 -16.90
N GLY A 280 9.93 -1.60 -16.96
CA GLY A 280 11.04 -2.26 -16.31
C GLY A 280 12.13 -1.34 -15.84
N VAL A 281 12.97 -1.84 -14.95
CA VAL A 281 14.14 -1.15 -14.39
C VAL A 281 15.43 -1.85 -14.79
N LEU A 282 16.46 -1.06 -15.13
CA LEU A 282 17.72 -1.46 -15.77
C LEU A 282 18.95 -0.86 -15.05
#